data_AF-A0A3B3D2H6-F1
#
_entry.id   AF-A0A3B3D2H6-F1
#
_cell.length_a   1.000
_cell.length_b   1.000
_cell.length_c   1.000
_cell.angle_alpha   90.00
_cell.angle_beta   90.00
_cell.angle_gamma   90.00
#
_symmetry.space_group_name_H-M   'P 1'
#
loop_
_entity.id
_entity.type
_entity.pdbx_description
1 polymer ?
#
loop_
_entity_poly.entity_id
_entity_poly.type
_entity_poly.pdbx_seq_one_letter_code
_entity_poly.pdbx_strand_id
1 'polypeptide(L)'
;LTRPGRATEGERTWTNSCHAYDPPVEEKEHFHDRRKMQVDGDPPNCAPPAQIHPYPSHPRMSVRMSVYSTGVRPVFTRAYIQGRVYNFLERPSGWRCFVYHFTVFLIVLACLILSVLSTIDQFQALAHTTLFWVEIVLVVFFGVEYFVRLWSAGCRSKYVGIWGRLRFARKPISIIDLIVVVASIIVLSVGSKGQVFATSAVRGIRFLQILRMLHVDRQGGTWRLLGSVVFIHRQELITTLYIGFLSLIFSSYFVYLAEKDAVDSSGSTEFGNYADALWWGVVTVTTIGYGDKVPQTWIGKTIASCFSVFAISFFALPAGILGSGFALKVQQKQRQKHFNRQIPAAASALFSFLVQVKTKRKLKSIDKDNGPASPTMPGVTHDPVFDSGRELSSDVYSSVGTGIQSEKKLTDSWSNRYKRKKPVI
;
A
#
# COMPACT_ATOMS: atom_id res chain seq x y z
N LEU A 1 21.67 -30.13 61.25
CA LEU A 1 21.19 -31.29 60.48
C LEU A 1 20.94 -30.86 59.03
N THR A 2 21.13 -31.76 58.06
CA THR A 2 20.60 -31.75 56.67
C THR A 2 20.32 -30.42 55.93
N ARG A 3 21.28 -30.05 55.07
CA ARG A 3 21.13 -29.40 53.73
C ARG A 3 20.27 -30.27 52.76
N PRO A 4 20.07 -29.95 51.45
CA PRO A 4 20.45 -28.77 50.63
C PRO A 4 19.22 -28.08 49.94
N GLY A 5 19.34 -27.09 49.05
CA GLY A 5 20.53 -26.48 48.42
C GLY A 5 20.26 -25.15 47.69
N ARG A 6 21.34 -24.51 47.22
CA ARG A 6 21.42 -23.18 46.58
C ARG A 6 22.69 -23.15 45.72
N ALA A 7 22.76 -22.23 44.74
CA ALA A 7 24.00 -21.74 44.08
C ALA A 7 24.69 -22.72 43.09
N THR A 8 25.49 -22.29 42.11
CA THR A 8 25.73 -20.98 41.44
C THR A 8 26.42 -21.21 40.07
N GLU A 9 26.56 -20.15 39.25
CA GLU A 9 27.61 -20.00 38.21
C GLU A 9 27.56 -21.01 37.03
N GLY A 10 28.27 -20.86 35.91
CA GLY A 10 29.09 -19.74 35.39
C GLY A 10 29.87 -20.18 34.13
N GLU A 11 30.40 -19.22 33.36
CA GLU A 11 31.45 -19.41 32.31
C GLU A 11 31.11 -20.12 30.97
N ARG A 12 31.09 -19.30 29.91
CA ARG A 12 31.84 -19.39 28.62
C ARG A 12 32.00 -20.69 27.77
N THR A 13 31.85 -20.42 26.46
CA THR A 13 32.63 -20.92 25.29
C THR A 13 32.29 -22.21 24.54
N TRP A 14 32.58 -22.13 23.23
CA TRP A 14 32.30 -23.03 22.10
C TRP A 14 33.03 -24.38 22.13
N THR A 15 32.39 -25.42 21.58
CA THR A 15 33.03 -26.43 20.70
C THR A 15 32.01 -27.00 19.69
N ASN A 16 32.51 -27.49 18.55
CA ASN A 16 31.78 -28.40 17.65
C ASN A 16 32.13 -29.85 18.02
N SER A 17 31.23 -30.80 17.72
CA SER A 17 31.61 -32.21 17.49
C SER A 17 30.80 -32.79 16.34
N CYS A 18 31.50 -33.15 15.26
CA CYS A 18 31.03 -34.15 14.30
C CYS A 18 31.48 -35.54 14.78
N HIS A 19 30.73 -36.59 14.46
CA HIS A 19 31.28 -37.95 14.44
C HIS A 19 31.40 -38.40 12.99
N ALA A 20 32.57 -38.96 12.66
CA ALA A 20 32.87 -39.64 11.41
C ALA A 20 33.57 -40.97 11.74
N TYR A 21 33.45 -41.94 10.83
CA TYR A 21 34.36 -43.09 10.70
C TYR A 21 34.33 -43.54 9.22
N ASP A 22 35.48 -44.01 8.72
CA ASP A 22 35.81 -44.08 7.29
C ASP A 22 36.16 -45.52 6.80
N PRO A 23 36.24 -45.78 5.46
CA PRO A 23 36.74 -47.02 4.85
C PRO A 23 38.27 -46.99 4.64
N PRO A 24 38.92 -47.99 3.98
CA PRO A 24 39.20 -47.86 2.52
C PRO A 24 39.39 -49.22 1.76
N VAL A 25 40.04 -49.15 0.57
CA VAL A 25 40.78 -50.19 -0.20
C VAL A 25 40.10 -50.87 -1.42
N GLU A 26 40.91 -51.08 -2.46
CA GLU A 26 40.64 -51.55 -3.84
C GLU A 26 41.08 -53.02 -4.06
N GLU A 27 40.62 -53.71 -5.12
CA GLU A 27 41.54 -54.40 -6.07
C GLU A 27 40.92 -54.84 -7.43
N LYS A 28 41.79 -55.40 -8.29
CA LYS A 28 41.87 -55.47 -9.77
C LYS A 28 40.95 -56.43 -10.56
N GLU A 29 40.89 -56.11 -11.86
CA GLU A 29 40.95 -56.95 -13.09
C GLU A 29 40.59 -58.45 -13.10
N HIS A 30 39.83 -58.90 -14.13
CA HIS A 30 40.40 -59.69 -15.24
C HIS A 30 39.50 -59.76 -16.51
N PHE A 31 39.92 -60.54 -17.52
CA PHE A 31 39.63 -60.40 -18.95
C PHE A 31 39.13 -61.71 -19.61
N HIS A 32 38.17 -61.68 -20.58
CA HIS A 32 38.18 -62.61 -21.75
C HIS A 32 37.22 -62.34 -22.95
N ASP A 33 37.83 -62.39 -24.14
CA ASP A 33 37.40 -62.61 -25.55
C ASP A 33 35.92 -63.00 -25.90
N ARG A 34 35.34 -62.32 -26.91
CA ARG A 34 34.78 -63.02 -28.10
C ARG A 34 34.79 -62.16 -29.39
N ARG A 35 35.56 -62.62 -30.39
CA ARG A 35 35.66 -62.08 -31.78
C ARG A 35 34.43 -62.30 -32.68
N LYS A 36 34.29 -61.45 -33.72
CA LYS A 36 33.93 -61.81 -35.11
C LYS A 36 34.55 -60.81 -36.10
N MET A 37 34.68 -61.18 -37.39
CA MET A 37 35.70 -60.63 -38.31
C MET A 37 35.32 -60.80 -39.81
N GLN A 38 35.48 -59.75 -40.62
CA GLN A 38 35.63 -59.74 -42.11
C GLN A 38 35.96 -58.27 -42.53
N VAL A 39 37.02 -57.90 -43.29
CA VAL A 39 37.56 -58.32 -44.63
C VAL A 39 36.76 -57.68 -45.79
N ASP A 40 37.31 -56.96 -46.78
CA ASP A 40 38.68 -56.41 -47.05
C ASP A 40 38.59 -55.23 -48.08
N GLY A 41 39.66 -54.42 -48.28
CA GLY A 41 39.79 -53.46 -49.41
C GLY A 41 40.81 -52.32 -49.21
N ASP A 42 41.70 -52.09 -50.19
CA ASP A 42 42.99 -51.36 -50.03
C ASP A 42 43.13 -50.04 -50.91
N PRO A 43 44.23 -49.24 -50.79
CA PRO A 43 44.26 -47.77 -51.02
C PRO A 43 45.01 -47.36 -52.33
N PRO A 44 45.67 -46.17 -52.52
CA PRO A 44 45.73 -44.89 -51.77
C PRO A 44 45.62 -43.58 -52.60
N ASN A 45 45.61 -42.39 -51.95
CA ASN A 45 46.75 -41.43 -51.87
C ASN A 45 46.37 -40.01 -51.32
N CYS A 46 47.38 -39.22 -50.95
CA CYS A 46 47.41 -37.76 -50.67
C CYS A 46 46.77 -37.20 -49.36
N ALA A 47 47.64 -36.65 -48.50
CA ALA A 47 47.38 -35.70 -47.38
C ALA A 47 47.86 -34.27 -47.80
N PRO A 48 48.06 -33.21 -46.96
CA PRO A 48 47.94 -33.02 -45.49
C PRO A 48 47.13 -31.71 -45.14
N PRO A 49 47.32 -30.93 -44.03
CA PRO A 49 48.06 -31.10 -42.77
C PRO A 49 47.21 -30.84 -41.48
N ALA A 50 47.88 -30.59 -40.34
CA ALA A 50 47.34 -30.74 -38.97
C ALA A 50 46.89 -29.44 -38.24
N GLN A 51 46.42 -29.63 -36.99
CA GLN A 51 45.83 -28.64 -36.07
C GLN A 51 46.87 -27.82 -35.28
N ILE A 52 46.48 -26.64 -34.76
CA ILE A 52 46.88 -26.14 -33.42
C ILE A 52 45.66 -25.45 -32.74
N HIS A 53 45.53 -25.59 -31.42
CA HIS A 53 44.47 -25.05 -30.51
C HIS A 53 44.86 -23.64 -29.95
N PRO A 54 44.15 -22.93 -29.02
CA PRO A 54 43.09 -23.37 -28.08
C PRO A 54 41.86 -22.45 -27.89
N TYR A 55 40.97 -22.88 -26.99
CA TYR A 55 39.83 -22.19 -26.34
C TYR A 55 40.29 -21.19 -25.24
N PRO A 56 39.45 -20.32 -24.59
CA PRO A 56 38.05 -20.58 -24.22
C PRO A 56 36.98 -19.45 -24.20
N SER A 57 35.72 -19.92 -24.19
CA SER A 57 34.51 -19.36 -23.53
C SER A 57 33.93 -17.99 -23.93
N HIS A 58 32.62 -17.98 -24.27
CA HIS A 58 31.58 -17.27 -23.51
C HIS A 58 30.16 -17.78 -23.88
N PRO A 59 29.11 -17.56 -23.05
CA PRO A 59 27.84 -18.29 -23.15
C PRO A 59 26.82 -17.68 -24.12
N ARG A 60 25.90 -18.52 -24.63
CA ARG A 60 24.68 -18.06 -25.35
C ARG A 60 23.89 -17.07 -24.49
N MET A 61 23.73 -15.83 -24.95
CA MET A 61 22.85 -14.87 -24.28
C MET A 61 21.38 -15.30 -24.41
N SER A 62 20.66 -15.30 -23.29
CA SER A 62 19.22 -15.58 -23.26
C SER A 62 18.40 -14.43 -23.85
N VAL A 63 17.22 -14.76 -24.40
CA VAL A 63 16.34 -13.82 -25.10
C VAL A 63 15.86 -12.71 -24.15
N ARG A 64 16.50 -11.55 -24.23
CA ARG A 64 16.14 -10.34 -23.48
C ARG A 64 15.07 -9.59 -24.26
N MET A 65 13.78 -9.90 -24.01
CA MET A 65 12.66 -9.23 -24.68
C MET A 65 12.75 -7.70 -24.55
N SER A 66 12.93 -7.01 -25.68
CA SER A 66 12.91 -5.55 -25.74
C SER A 66 11.46 -5.06 -25.61
N VAL A 67 11.18 -4.24 -24.60
CA VAL A 67 9.82 -3.76 -24.27
C VAL A 67 9.46 -2.49 -25.06
N TYR A 68 9.89 -2.43 -26.33
CA TYR A 68 9.51 -1.39 -27.29
C TYR A 68 9.37 -1.99 -28.70
N SER A 69 8.25 -2.69 -28.92
CA SER A 69 7.77 -3.02 -30.27
C SER A 69 6.26 -2.77 -30.34
N THR A 70 5.89 -1.64 -30.92
CA THR A 70 4.51 -1.24 -31.20
C THR A 70 4.06 -1.90 -32.50
N GLY A 71 3.15 -2.89 -32.43
CA GLY A 71 2.54 -3.46 -33.63
C GLY A 71 1.87 -4.83 -33.45
N VAL A 72 2.37 -5.65 -32.51
CA VAL A 72 1.83 -7.02 -32.31
C VAL A 72 0.47 -6.95 -31.60
N ARG A 73 -0.60 -7.41 -32.28
CA ARG A 73 -1.92 -7.61 -31.67
C ARG A 73 -1.77 -8.56 -30.46
N PRO A 74 -2.37 -8.27 -29.29
CA PRO A 74 -2.13 -9.07 -28.09
C PRO A 74 -2.68 -10.48 -28.27
N VAL A 75 -1.76 -11.45 -28.43
CA VAL A 75 -2.06 -12.87 -28.30
C VAL A 75 -2.73 -13.11 -26.95
N PHE A 76 -3.75 -13.97 -26.90
CA PHE A 76 -4.52 -14.29 -25.68
C PHE A 76 -3.73 -15.16 -24.67
N THR A 77 -2.45 -14.84 -24.46
CA THR A 77 -1.57 -15.47 -23.48
C THR A 77 -2.19 -15.39 -22.10
N ARG A 78 -2.19 -16.50 -21.35
CA ARG A 78 -2.74 -16.63 -19.99
C ARG A 78 -2.41 -15.45 -19.07
N ALA A 79 -1.18 -14.93 -19.14
CA ALA A 79 -0.71 -13.77 -18.37
C ALA A 79 -1.46 -12.45 -18.67
N TYR A 80 -1.88 -12.21 -19.92
CA TYR A 80 -2.64 -11.02 -20.32
C TYR A 80 -4.06 -11.04 -19.71
N ILE A 81 -4.74 -12.19 -19.79
CA ILE A 81 -6.05 -12.39 -19.16
C ILE A 81 -5.93 -12.25 -17.63
N GLN A 82 -4.94 -12.91 -17.03
CA GLN A 82 -4.66 -12.85 -15.59
C GLN A 82 -4.43 -11.40 -15.11
N GLY A 83 -3.65 -10.61 -15.88
CA GLY A 83 -3.42 -9.19 -15.60
C GLY A 83 -4.66 -8.31 -15.74
N ARG A 84 -5.52 -8.58 -16.74
CA ARG A 84 -6.79 -7.87 -16.91
C ARG A 84 -7.77 -8.14 -15.77
N VAL A 85 -7.92 -9.40 -15.37
CA VAL A 85 -8.79 -9.80 -14.23
C VAL A 85 -8.27 -9.20 -12.92
N TYR A 86 -6.95 -9.26 -12.66
CA TYR A 86 -6.37 -8.64 -11.47
C TYR A 86 -6.60 -7.13 -11.42
N ASN A 87 -6.43 -6.42 -12.54
CA ASN A 87 -6.72 -4.99 -12.60
C ASN A 87 -8.22 -4.69 -12.39
N PHE A 88 -9.13 -5.48 -12.96
CA PHE A 88 -10.58 -5.30 -12.77
C PHE A 88 -11.01 -5.47 -11.30
N LEU A 89 -10.49 -6.50 -10.61
CA LEU A 89 -10.88 -6.83 -9.24
C LEU A 89 -10.15 -6.01 -8.16
N GLU A 90 -8.85 -5.76 -8.29
CA GLU A 90 -8.07 -5.05 -7.26
C GLU A 90 -7.85 -3.55 -7.57
N ARG A 91 -8.00 -3.13 -8.84
CA ARG A 91 -7.70 -1.76 -9.31
C ARG A 91 -8.80 -1.19 -10.22
N PRO A 92 -10.04 -1.08 -9.73
CA PRO A 92 -11.16 -0.60 -10.53
C PRO A 92 -10.85 0.75 -11.20
N SER A 93 -11.06 0.80 -12.52
CA SER A 93 -10.85 1.97 -13.34
C SER A 93 -11.87 2.01 -14.48
N GLY A 94 -12.48 3.16 -14.72
CA GLY A 94 -13.57 3.33 -15.68
C GLY A 94 -14.90 2.72 -15.24
N TRP A 95 -15.96 3.11 -15.96
CA TRP A 95 -17.37 2.86 -15.59
C TRP A 95 -17.71 1.38 -15.35
N ARG A 96 -17.25 0.46 -16.22
CA ARG A 96 -17.57 -0.99 -16.09
C ARG A 96 -17.05 -1.61 -14.79
N CYS A 97 -15.91 -1.15 -14.27
CA CYS A 97 -15.42 -1.60 -12.97
C CYS A 97 -16.27 -1.01 -11.84
N PHE A 98 -16.60 0.28 -11.92
CA PHE A 98 -17.44 0.96 -10.94
C PHE A 98 -18.81 0.27 -10.80
N VAL A 99 -19.51 0.01 -11.91
CA VAL A 99 -20.79 -0.72 -11.92
C VAL A 99 -20.67 -2.06 -11.22
N TYR A 100 -19.66 -2.88 -11.52
CA TYR A 100 -19.49 -4.18 -10.87
C TYR A 100 -19.31 -4.08 -9.34
N HIS A 101 -18.35 -3.27 -8.84
CA HIS A 101 -18.15 -3.16 -7.39
C HIS A 101 -19.33 -2.45 -6.68
N PHE A 102 -20.05 -1.57 -7.38
CA PHE A 102 -21.28 -0.93 -6.87
C PHE A 102 -22.47 -1.89 -6.80
N THR A 103 -22.67 -2.74 -7.81
CA THR A 103 -23.69 -3.81 -7.77
C THR A 103 -23.38 -4.81 -6.66
N VAL A 104 -22.12 -5.23 -6.49
CA VAL A 104 -21.71 -6.09 -5.38
C VAL A 104 -21.98 -5.43 -4.02
N PHE A 105 -21.67 -4.13 -3.88
CA PHE A 105 -22.01 -3.34 -2.69
C PHE A 105 -23.53 -3.32 -2.42
N LEU A 106 -24.37 -3.07 -3.43
CA LEU A 106 -25.83 -3.06 -3.27
C LEU A 106 -26.39 -4.43 -2.87
N ILE A 107 -25.86 -5.53 -3.40
CA ILE A 107 -26.30 -6.88 -3.03
C ILE A 107 -25.91 -7.20 -1.57
N VAL A 108 -24.72 -6.80 -1.12
CA VAL A 108 -24.31 -6.93 0.30
C VAL A 108 -25.17 -6.06 1.21
N LEU A 109 -25.49 -4.83 0.80
CA LEU A 109 -26.36 -3.91 1.54
C LEU A 109 -27.80 -4.45 1.64
N ALA A 110 -28.36 -4.98 0.55
CA ALA A 110 -29.67 -5.63 0.56
C ALA A 110 -29.69 -6.88 1.46
N CYS A 111 -28.63 -7.69 1.43
CA CYS A 111 -28.45 -8.82 2.35
C CYS A 111 -28.40 -8.37 3.82
N LEU A 112 -27.74 -7.24 4.11
CA LEU A 112 -27.71 -6.66 5.47
C LEU A 112 -29.09 -6.14 5.91
N ILE A 113 -29.84 -5.49 5.01
CA ILE A 113 -31.22 -5.04 5.29
C ILE A 113 -32.13 -6.24 5.57
N LEU A 114 -32.07 -7.31 4.76
CA LEU A 114 -32.79 -8.56 5.04
C LEU A 114 -32.35 -9.20 6.38
N SER A 115 -31.07 -9.09 6.73
CA SER A 115 -30.53 -9.53 8.03
C SER A 115 -31.17 -8.78 9.20
N VAL A 116 -31.36 -7.45 9.08
CA VAL A 116 -32.07 -6.63 10.08
C VAL A 116 -33.58 -6.91 10.10
N LEU A 117 -34.24 -6.98 8.94
CA LEU A 117 -35.67 -7.33 8.87
C LEU A 117 -35.96 -8.71 9.48
N SER A 118 -34.98 -9.62 9.42
CA SER A 118 -35.07 -10.95 10.05
C SER A 118 -34.98 -10.96 11.58
N THR A 119 -34.80 -9.81 12.24
CA THR A 119 -34.92 -9.66 13.71
C THR A 119 -36.24 -9.00 14.14
N ILE A 120 -37.19 -8.82 13.22
CA ILE A 120 -38.53 -8.30 13.50
C ILE A 120 -39.51 -9.48 13.39
N ASP A 121 -40.21 -9.82 14.48
CA ASP A 121 -41.05 -11.03 14.56
C ASP A 121 -42.07 -11.13 13.41
N GLN A 122 -42.68 -10.00 13.04
CA GLN A 122 -43.65 -9.88 11.94
C GLN A 122 -43.12 -10.36 10.58
N PHE A 123 -41.81 -10.23 10.32
CA PHE A 123 -41.17 -10.58 9.05
C PHE A 123 -40.22 -11.78 9.16
N GLN A 124 -39.96 -12.26 10.38
CA GLN A 124 -38.92 -13.23 10.72
C GLN A 124 -38.93 -14.49 9.83
N ALA A 125 -40.10 -15.11 9.63
CA ALA A 125 -40.22 -16.36 8.87
C ALA A 125 -39.86 -16.22 7.38
N LEU A 126 -40.43 -15.21 6.71
CA LEU A 126 -40.13 -14.91 5.30
C LEU A 126 -38.66 -14.49 5.15
N ALA A 127 -38.20 -13.58 6.02
CA ALA A 127 -36.83 -13.06 5.96
C ALA A 127 -35.78 -14.15 6.22
N HIS A 128 -36.01 -15.09 7.15
CA HIS A 128 -35.12 -16.24 7.36
C HIS A 128 -35.02 -17.13 6.10
N THR A 129 -36.15 -17.46 5.49
CA THR A 129 -36.19 -18.31 4.29
C THR A 129 -35.46 -17.64 3.12
N THR A 130 -35.74 -16.36 2.86
CA THR A 130 -35.05 -15.59 1.81
C THR A 130 -33.56 -15.42 2.09
N LEU A 131 -33.18 -15.11 3.33
CA LEU A 131 -31.77 -14.91 3.73
C LEU A 131 -30.95 -16.18 3.56
N PHE A 132 -31.48 -17.36 3.89
CA PHE A 132 -30.79 -18.63 3.69
C PHE A 132 -30.39 -18.87 2.22
N TRP A 133 -31.34 -18.71 1.28
CA TRP A 133 -31.06 -18.84 -0.15
C TRP A 133 -30.09 -17.77 -0.66
N VAL A 134 -30.27 -16.51 -0.24
CA VAL A 134 -29.37 -15.40 -0.62
C VAL A 134 -27.96 -15.59 -0.07
N GLU A 135 -27.80 -16.13 1.14
CA GLU A 135 -26.49 -16.41 1.73
C GLU A 135 -25.77 -17.57 1.02
N ILE A 136 -26.48 -18.60 0.57
CA ILE A 136 -25.92 -19.67 -0.29
C ILE A 136 -25.38 -19.07 -1.60
N VAL A 137 -26.18 -18.25 -2.29
CA VAL A 137 -25.76 -17.60 -3.54
C VAL A 137 -24.55 -16.69 -3.29
N LEU A 138 -24.55 -15.91 -2.19
CA LEU A 138 -23.46 -14.99 -1.88
C LEU A 138 -22.18 -15.69 -1.43
N VAL A 139 -22.23 -16.77 -0.65
CA VAL A 139 -21.00 -17.48 -0.24
C VAL A 139 -20.32 -18.16 -1.43
N VAL A 140 -21.10 -18.69 -2.39
CA VAL A 140 -20.58 -19.20 -3.66
C VAL A 140 -19.97 -18.07 -4.48
N PHE A 141 -20.67 -16.94 -4.63
CA PHE A 141 -20.17 -15.77 -5.36
C PHE A 141 -18.85 -15.24 -4.79
N PHE A 142 -18.79 -14.96 -3.48
CA PHE A 142 -17.59 -14.43 -2.84
C PHE A 142 -16.46 -15.44 -2.73
N GLY A 143 -16.76 -16.73 -2.54
CA GLY A 143 -15.78 -17.81 -2.63
C GLY A 143 -15.10 -17.84 -4.01
N VAL A 144 -15.89 -17.87 -5.08
CA VAL A 144 -15.39 -17.81 -6.46
C VAL A 144 -14.62 -16.50 -6.71
N GLU A 145 -15.13 -15.35 -6.26
CA GLU A 145 -14.44 -14.07 -6.41
C GLU A 145 -13.07 -14.08 -5.71
N TYR A 146 -12.98 -14.58 -4.48
CA TYR A 146 -11.75 -14.73 -3.71
C TYR A 146 -10.75 -15.66 -4.43
N PHE A 147 -11.18 -16.83 -4.91
CA PHE A 147 -10.32 -17.75 -5.66
C PHE A 147 -9.81 -17.13 -6.96
N VAL A 148 -10.66 -16.42 -7.73
CA VAL A 148 -10.26 -15.71 -8.95
C VAL A 148 -9.31 -14.55 -8.63
N ARG A 149 -9.48 -13.86 -7.50
CA ARG A 149 -8.56 -12.80 -7.05
C ARG A 149 -7.20 -13.36 -6.63
N LEU A 150 -7.17 -14.46 -5.90
CA LEU A 150 -5.94 -15.16 -5.48
C LEU A 150 -5.19 -15.78 -6.67
N TRP A 151 -5.92 -16.31 -7.66
CA TRP A 151 -5.36 -16.78 -8.92
C TRP A 151 -4.78 -15.63 -9.76
N SER A 152 -5.53 -14.54 -9.91
CA SER A 152 -5.14 -13.40 -10.76
C SER A 152 -3.99 -12.58 -10.17
N ALA A 153 -3.86 -12.49 -8.84
CA ALA A 153 -2.73 -11.85 -8.15
C ALA A 153 -1.34 -12.33 -8.63
N GLY A 154 -1.24 -13.57 -9.12
CA GLY A 154 -0.02 -14.16 -9.69
C GLY A 154 0.52 -13.45 -10.94
N CYS A 155 -0.21 -12.51 -11.54
CA CYS A 155 0.33 -11.66 -12.63
C CYS A 155 1.39 -10.65 -12.14
N ARG A 156 1.55 -10.48 -10.81
CA ARG A 156 2.56 -9.61 -10.20
C ARG A 156 3.73 -10.46 -9.70
N SER A 157 4.95 -10.14 -10.14
CA SER A 157 6.21 -10.80 -9.70
C SER A 157 6.29 -11.06 -8.18
N LYS A 158 5.85 -10.12 -7.34
CA LYS A 158 5.81 -10.25 -5.87
C LYS A 158 4.95 -11.42 -5.33
N TYR A 159 4.01 -11.93 -6.12
CA TYR A 159 3.02 -12.95 -5.75
C TYR A 159 3.05 -14.21 -6.66
N VAL A 160 4.16 -14.44 -7.38
CA VAL A 160 4.37 -15.67 -8.16
C VAL A 160 4.65 -16.87 -7.24
N GLY A 161 4.19 -18.06 -7.65
CA GLY A 161 4.36 -19.30 -6.88
C GLY A 161 3.45 -19.42 -5.64
N ILE A 162 3.54 -20.56 -4.96
CA ILE A 162 2.69 -20.88 -3.78
C ILE A 162 2.96 -19.89 -2.64
N TRP A 163 4.23 -19.68 -2.30
CA TRP A 163 4.65 -18.70 -1.29
C TRP A 163 4.25 -17.26 -1.64
N GLY A 164 4.26 -16.89 -2.93
CA GLY A 164 3.77 -15.61 -3.40
C GLY A 164 2.26 -15.43 -3.22
N ARG A 165 1.47 -16.48 -3.47
CA ARG A 165 0.02 -16.51 -3.21
C ARG A 165 -0.30 -16.46 -1.72
N LEU A 166 0.42 -17.20 -0.88
CA LEU A 166 0.27 -17.14 0.58
C LEU A 166 0.60 -15.73 1.12
N ARG A 167 1.61 -15.07 0.55
CA ARG A 167 1.95 -13.66 0.83
C ARG A 167 0.86 -12.66 0.37
N PHE A 168 0.03 -13.01 -0.60
CA PHE A 168 -1.16 -12.24 -0.96
C PHE A 168 -2.31 -12.51 0.01
N ALA A 169 -2.60 -13.77 0.33
CA ALA A 169 -3.64 -14.16 1.28
C ALA A 169 -3.43 -13.56 2.68
N ARG A 170 -2.17 -13.42 3.13
CA ARG A 170 -1.79 -12.76 4.40
C ARG A 170 -1.97 -11.23 4.43
N LYS A 171 -2.53 -10.58 3.41
CA LYS A 171 -2.98 -9.17 3.51
C LYS A 171 -4.20 -9.08 4.43
N PRO A 172 -4.35 -8.05 5.29
CA PRO A 172 -5.49 -7.94 6.21
C PRO A 172 -6.86 -8.00 5.51
N ILE A 173 -7.03 -7.31 4.38
CA ILE A 173 -8.29 -7.31 3.60
C ILE A 173 -8.58 -8.70 3.00
N SER A 174 -7.54 -9.45 2.62
CA SER A 174 -7.68 -10.83 2.11
C SER A 174 -7.97 -11.83 3.24
N ILE A 175 -7.46 -11.57 4.46
CA ILE A 175 -7.81 -12.33 5.66
C ILE A 175 -9.28 -12.10 6.03
N ILE A 176 -9.77 -10.85 6.01
CA ILE A 176 -11.18 -10.53 6.29
C ILE A 176 -12.12 -11.24 5.31
N ASP A 177 -11.83 -11.17 4.00
CA ASP A 177 -12.63 -11.85 2.96
C ASP A 177 -12.65 -13.38 3.16
N LEU A 178 -11.49 -13.98 3.48
CA LEU A 178 -11.38 -15.41 3.81
C LEU A 178 -12.18 -15.78 5.07
N ILE A 179 -12.12 -14.97 6.14
CA ILE A 179 -12.88 -15.19 7.38
C ILE A 179 -14.38 -15.11 7.09
N VAL A 180 -14.84 -14.13 6.32
CA VAL A 180 -16.27 -13.99 5.97
C VAL A 180 -16.77 -15.19 5.15
N VAL A 181 -16.01 -15.66 4.15
CA VAL A 181 -16.38 -16.84 3.37
C VAL A 181 -16.40 -18.11 4.25
N VAL A 182 -15.37 -18.34 5.05
CA VAL A 182 -15.30 -19.53 5.94
C VAL A 182 -16.41 -19.51 7.00
N ALA A 183 -16.70 -18.35 7.61
CA ALA A 183 -17.78 -18.20 8.58
C ALA A 183 -19.16 -18.50 7.96
N SER A 184 -19.47 -17.98 6.77
CA SER A 184 -20.73 -18.30 6.08
C SER A 184 -20.83 -19.78 5.69
N ILE A 185 -19.73 -20.43 5.29
CA ILE A 185 -19.73 -21.89 5.05
C ILE A 185 -20.06 -22.66 6.35
N ILE A 186 -19.47 -22.27 7.48
CA ILE A 186 -19.76 -22.89 8.79
C ILE A 186 -21.23 -22.68 9.18
N VAL A 187 -21.78 -21.47 9.03
CA VAL A 187 -23.20 -21.17 9.30
C VAL A 187 -24.13 -22.09 8.53
N LEU A 188 -23.94 -22.18 7.21
CA LEU A 188 -24.80 -23.00 6.35
C LEU A 188 -24.67 -24.50 6.67
N SER A 189 -23.44 -24.98 6.92
CA SER A 189 -23.17 -26.38 7.28
C SER A 189 -23.79 -26.80 8.62
N VAL A 190 -23.85 -25.87 9.57
CA VAL A 190 -24.37 -26.10 10.93
C VAL A 190 -25.90 -25.90 10.98
N GLY A 191 -26.41 -24.85 10.32
CA GLY A 191 -27.84 -24.57 10.22
C GLY A 191 -28.62 -25.66 9.50
N SER A 192 -28.04 -26.28 8.47
CA SER A 192 -28.63 -27.40 7.72
C SER A 192 -28.90 -28.66 8.57
N LYS A 193 -28.31 -28.77 9.77
CA LYS A 193 -28.48 -29.93 10.67
C LYS A 193 -29.53 -29.76 11.76
N GLY A 194 -30.25 -28.63 11.81
CA GLY A 194 -31.43 -28.45 12.67
C GLY A 194 -31.21 -28.51 14.20
N GLN A 195 -29.97 -28.61 14.69
CA GLN A 195 -29.71 -28.67 16.14
C GLN A 195 -30.12 -27.36 16.82
N VAL A 196 -30.98 -27.42 17.84
CA VAL A 196 -31.48 -26.22 18.54
C VAL A 196 -30.40 -25.33 19.17
N PHE A 197 -29.24 -25.90 19.53
CA PHE A 197 -28.07 -25.13 19.99
C PHE A 197 -27.43 -24.29 18.87
N ALA A 198 -27.53 -24.71 17.60
CA ALA A 198 -27.07 -23.94 16.46
C ALA A 198 -27.85 -22.62 16.32
N THR A 199 -29.14 -22.59 16.63
CA THR A 199 -30.01 -21.41 16.45
C THR A 199 -29.61 -20.21 17.33
N SER A 200 -28.77 -20.43 18.35
CA SER A 200 -28.11 -19.35 19.10
C SER A 200 -26.79 -18.93 18.43
N ALA A 201 -25.90 -19.89 18.17
CA ALA A 201 -24.60 -19.63 17.52
C ALA A 201 -24.74 -18.96 16.13
N VAL A 202 -25.71 -19.38 15.32
CA VAL A 202 -26.03 -18.82 14.00
C VAL A 202 -26.45 -17.36 14.08
N ARG A 203 -27.15 -16.92 15.15
CA ARG A 203 -27.44 -15.49 15.37
C ARG A 203 -26.17 -14.70 15.66
N GLY A 204 -25.25 -15.25 16.45
CA GLY A 204 -23.92 -14.64 16.68
C GLY A 204 -23.09 -14.53 15.39
N ILE A 205 -23.05 -15.58 14.56
CA ILE A 205 -22.26 -15.55 13.32
C ILE A 205 -22.94 -14.70 12.22
N ARG A 206 -24.26 -14.49 12.27
CA ARG A 206 -24.97 -13.53 11.40
C ARG A 206 -24.39 -12.11 11.55
N PHE A 207 -23.89 -11.72 12.73
CA PHE A 207 -23.16 -10.45 12.91
C PHE A 207 -21.87 -10.36 12.07
N LEU A 208 -21.18 -11.49 11.79
CA LEU A 208 -20.02 -11.49 10.90
C LEU A 208 -20.37 -11.18 9.44
N GLN A 209 -21.65 -11.24 9.04
CA GLN A 209 -22.09 -10.72 7.74
C GLN A 209 -21.85 -9.21 7.61
N ILE A 210 -21.84 -8.45 8.72
CA ILE A 210 -21.53 -7.02 8.70
C ILE A 210 -20.07 -6.79 8.28
N LEU A 211 -19.14 -7.71 8.62
CA LEU A 211 -17.74 -7.63 8.17
C LEU A 211 -17.60 -7.76 6.64
N ARG A 212 -18.59 -8.33 5.95
CA ARG A 212 -18.65 -8.36 4.47
C ARG A 212 -18.64 -6.95 3.89
N MET A 213 -19.27 -5.98 4.55
CA MET A 213 -19.22 -4.56 4.15
C MET A 213 -17.79 -3.99 4.11
N LEU A 214 -16.89 -4.50 4.97
CA LEU A 214 -15.49 -4.05 5.03
C LEU A 214 -14.65 -4.51 3.81
N HIS A 215 -15.06 -5.55 3.07
CA HIS A 215 -14.31 -6.00 1.88
C HIS A 215 -14.37 -4.99 0.71
N VAL A 216 -15.26 -3.99 0.79
CA VAL A 216 -15.51 -2.99 -0.24
C VAL A 216 -14.35 -1.99 -0.39
N ASP A 217 -13.65 -1.61 0.69
CA ASP A 217 -12.36 -0.88 0.58
C ASP A 217 -11.21 -1.85 0.26
N ARG A 218 -11.27 -2.41 -0.97
CA ARG A 218 -10.34 -3.41 -1.52
C ARG A 218 -8.86 -3.04 -1.39
N GLN A 219 -8.53 -1.75 -1.31
CA GLN A 219 -7.14 -1.25 -1.31
C GLN A 219 -6.69 -0.71 0.05
N GLY A 220 -7.57 -0.70 1.07
CA GLY A 220 -7.36 0.03 2.32
C GLY A 220 -7.06 1.49 2.05
N GLY A 221 -7.67 2.07 1.01
CA GLY A 221 -7.40 3.41 0.52
C GLY A 221 -7.86 4.47 1.53
N THR A 222 -9.05 4.27 2.07
CA THR A 222 -9.65 5.14 3.09
C THR A 222 -8.90 4.97 4.41
N TRP A 223 -8.68 3.73 4.85
CA TRP A 223 -7.95 3.41 6.09
C TRP A 223 -6.52 3.98 6.09
N ARG A 224 -5.78 3.85 4.98
CA ARG A 224 -4.44 4.43 4.82
C ARG A 224 -4.47 5.96 4.76
N LEU A 225 -5.51 6.57 4.18
CA LEU A 225 -5.64 8.03 4.15
C LEU A 225 -5.90 8.58 5.55
N LEU A 226 -6.91 8.02 6.25
CA LEU A 226 -7.34 8.32 7.61
C LEU A 226 -6.20 8.12 8.61
N GLY A 227 -5.62 6.92 8.69
CA GLY A 227 -4.52 6.63 9.61
C GLY A 227 -3.30 7.51 9.36
N SER A 228 -3.07 7.96 8.13
CA SER A 228 -2.02 8.93 7.79
C SER A 228 -2.41 10.38 8.09
N VAL A 229 -3.69 10.76 8.25
CA VAL A 229 -4.07 12.07 8.82
C VAL A 229 -3.93 12.01 10.34
N VAL A 230 -4.52 11.00 10.97
CA VAL A 230 -4.41 10.73 12.42
C VAL A 230 -2.95 10.70 12.88
N PHE A 231 -2.05 10.02 12.16
CA PHE A 231 -0.64 9.96 12.54
C PHE A 231 0.10 11.30 12.41
N ILE A 232 -0.28 12.18 11.47
CA ILE A 232 0.29 13.53 11.35
C ILE A 232 -0.17 14.36 12.56
N HIS A 233 -1.48 14.44 12.78
CA HIS A 233 -2.10 15.25 13.83
C HIS A 233 -2.16 14.57 15.21
N ARG A 234 -1.41 13.49 15.41
CA ARG A 234 -1.51 12.63 16.61
C ARG A 234 -1.30 13.38 17.92
N GLN A 235 -0.42 14.40 17.94
CA GLN A 235 -0.16 15.18 19.14
C GLN A 235 -1.35 16.07 19.49
N GLU A 236 -1.93 16.76 18.50
CA GLU A 236 -3.11 17.60 18.66
C GLU A 236 -4.30 16.76 19.15
N LEU A 237 -4.54 15.61 18.52
CA LEU A 237 -5.60 14.66 18.89
C LEU A 237 -5.41 14.09 20.30
N ILE A 238 -4.19 13.67 20.68
CA ILE A 238 -3.90 13.16 22.03
C ILE A 238 -4.10 14.26 23.07
N THR A 239 -3.61 15.48 22.81
CA THR A 239 -3.78 16.61 23.75
C THR A 239 -5.25 16.98 23.92
N THR A 240 -6.04 17.07 22.84
CA THR A 240 -7.48 17.41 22.95
C THR A 240 -8.29 16.32 23.63
N LEU A 241 -8.03 15.04 23.34
CA LEU A 241 -8.69 13.93 24.01
C LEU A 241 -8.28 13.85 25.49
N TYR A 242 -7.01 14.07 25.82
CA TYR A 242 -6.54 14.07 27.21
C TYR A 242 -7.23 15.15 28.05
N ILE A 243 -7.29 16.40 27.55
CA ILE A 243 -7.97 17.50 28.26
C ILE A 243 -9.48 17.25 28.32
N GLY A 244 -10.08 16.72 27.25
CA GLY A 244 -11.50 16.33 27.22
C GLY A 244 -11.84 15.26 28.27
N PHE A 245 -11.10 14.16 28.33
CA PHE A 245 -11.29 13.11 29.34
C PHE A 245 -11.03 13.61 30.76
N LEU A 246 -10.01 14.45 30.98
CA LEU A 246 -9.73 15.04 32.29
C LEU A 246 -10.90 15.94 32.74
N SER A 247 -11.43 16.77 31.84
CA SER A 247 -12.59 17.63 32.09
C SER A 247 -13.87 16.81 32.35
N LEU A 248 -14.08 15.73 31.59
CA LEU A 248 -15.19 14.77 31.79
C LEU A 248 -15.15 14.14 33.18
N ILE A 249 -13.99 13.62 33.61
CA ILE A 249 -13.81 12.99 34.92
C ILE A 249 -14.07 13.99 36.06
N PHE A 250 -13.49 15.20 36.00
CA PHE A 250 -13.74 16.22 37.02
C PHE A 250 -15.21 16.67 37.04
N SER A 251 -15.81 16.94 35.88
CA SER A 251 -17.24 17.33 35.77
C SER A 251 -18.15 16.28 36.40
N SER A 252 -17.96 15.00 36.02
CA SER A 252 -18.75 13.88 36.53
C SER A 252 -18.59 13.73 38.04
N TYR A 253 -17.38 13.92 38.58
CA TYR A 253 -17.12 13.80 40.02
C TYR A 253 -17.71 14.95 40.82
N PHE A 254 -17.60 16.20 40.35
CA PHE A 254 -18.18 17.36 41.03
C PHE A 254 -19.71 17.36 40.96
N VAL A 255 -20.31 16.93 39.84
CA VAL A 255 -21.78 16.77 39.75
C VAL A 255 -22.26 15.60 40.60
N TYR A 256 -21.54 14.46 40.67
CA TYR A 256 -21.84 13.40 41.62
C TYR A 256 -21.85 13.90 43.07
N LEU A 257 -20.83 14.64 43.51
CA LEU A 257 -20.79 15.19 44.86
C LEU A 257 -21.91 16.22 45.15
N ALA A 258 -22.39 16.92 44.13
CA ALA A 258 -23.49 17.88 44.25
C ALA A 258 -24.89 17.23 44.26
N GLU A 259 -25.05 16.08 43.58
CA GLU A 259 -26.35 15.45 43.32
C GLU A 259 -26.57 14.11 44.04
N LYS A 260 -25.56 13.52 44.69
CA LYS A 260 -25.67 12.19 45.35
C LYS A 260 -26.78 12.08 46.40
N ASP A 261 -27.16 13.19 47.03
CA ASP A 261 -28.22 13.27 48.05
C ASP A 261 -29.51 13.90 47.48
N ALA A 262 -29.54 14.25 46.19
CA ALA A 262 -30.68 14.86 45.53
C ALA A 262 -31.68 13.79 45.08
N VAL A 263 -32.92 13.94 45.53
CA VAL A 263 -34.05 13.09 45.15
C VAL A 263 -34.85 13.82 44.08
N ASP A 264 -35.14 13.14 42.97
CA ASP A 264 -36.00 13.65 41.90
C ASP A 264 -37.49 13.66 42.30
N SER A 265 -38.29 14.39 41.52
CA SER A 265 -39.76 14.37 41.47
C SER A 265 -40.39 12.96 41.56
N SER A 266 -39.72 11.95 41.02
CA SER A 266 -40.10 10.53 41.04
C SER A 266 -39.83 9.80 42.37
N GLY A 267 -39.17 10.43 43.33
CA GLY A 267 -38.71 9.80 44.58
C GLY A 267 -37.41 8.99 44.46
N SER A 268 -36.76 9.00 43.29
CA SER A 268 -35.52 8.26 43.01
C SER A 268 -34.28 9.16 43.06
N THR A 269 -33.10 8.57 43.30
CA THR A 269 -31.80 9.28 43.28
C THR A 269 -31.07 9.03 41.97
N GLU A 270 -31.09 9.99 41.05
CA GLU A 270 -30.52 9.82 39.70
C GLU A 270 -29.01 9.56 39.70
N PHE A 271 -28.27 10.15 40.65
CA PHE A 271 -26.82 10.04 40.76
C PHE A 271 -26.39 9.08 41.88
N GLY A 272 -27.08 7.95 42.01
CA GLY A 272 -26.88 6.96 43.08
C GLY A 272 -25.46 6.37 43.18
N ASN A 273 -24.66 6.40 42.10
CA ASN A 273 -23.22 6.13 42.16
C ASN A 273 -22.43 6.95 41.12
N TYR A 274 -21.10 6.93 41.24
CA TYR A 274 -20.21 7.69 40.34
C TYR A 274 -20.28 7.26 38.86
N ALA A 275 -20.65 6.01 38.54
CA ALA A 275 -20.81 5.57 37.16
C ALA A 275 -22.08 6.15 36.50
N ASP A 276 -23.14 6.46 37.26
CA ASP A 276 -24.30 7.21 36.77
C ASP A 276 -23.91 8.63 36.37
N ALA A 277 -23.13 9.31 37.21
CA ALA A 277 -22.60 10.63 36.91
C ALA A 277 -21.63 10.62 35.72
N LEU A 278 -20.86 9.54 35.56
CA LEU A 278 -19.97 9.33 34.41
C LEU A 278 -20.75 9.09 33.10
N TRP A 279 -21.85 8.33 33.16
CA TRP A 279 -22.78 8.15 32.04
C TRP A 279 -23.40 9.50 31.62
N TRP A 280 -23.97 10.23 32.58
CA TRP A 280 -24.47 11.60 32.36
C TRP A 280 -23.40 12.50 31.74
N GLY A 281 -22.17 12.44 32.27
CA GLY A 281 -21.02 13.19 31.76
C GLY A 281 -20.73 12.88 30.30
N VAL A 282 -20.64 11.59 29.93
CA VAL A 282 -20.44 11.13 28.54
C VAL A 282 -21.57 11.63 27.63
N VAL A 283 -22.84 11.44 28.02
CA VAL A 283 -24.03 11.86 27.24
C VAL A 283 -24.08 13.38 27.05
N THR A 284 -23.61 14.14 28.04
CA THR A 284 -23.59 15.62 28.02
C THR A 284 -22.45 16.16 27.15
N VAL A 285 -21.20 15.70 27.34
CA VAL A 285 -20.05 16.25 26.59
C VAL A 285 -20.01 15.81 25.12
N THR A 286 -20.71 14.72 24.79
CA THR A 286 -20.94 14.30 23.40
C THR A 286 -22.16 14.98 22.75
N THR A 287 -22.84 15.89 23.48
CA THR A 287 -24.03 16.64 23.03
C THR A 287 -25.21 15.76 22.60
N ILE A 288 -25.32 14.54 23.15
CA ILE A 288 -26.44 13.63 22.89
C ILE A 288 -27.67 14.05 23.71
N GLY A 289 -27.47 14.31 25.01
CA GLY A 289 -28.50 14.89 25.89
C GLY A 289 -29.82 14.13 25.95
N TYR A 290 -29.80 12.81 26.23
CA TYR A 290 -31.01 11.98 26.31
C TYR A 290 -32.08 12.51 27.30
N GLY A 291 -31.67 13.25 28.33
CA GLY A 291 -32.57 13.75 29.37
C GLY A 291 -33.02 12.70 30.38
N ASP A 292 -32.44 11.51 30.34
CA ASP A 292 -32.64 10.41 31.28
C ASP A 292 -32.08 10.74 32.67
N LYS A 293 -30.92 11.40 32.73
CA LYS A 293 -30.32 11.93 33.96
C LYS A 293 -30.03 13.42 33.82
N VAL A 294 -30.43 14.21 34.82
CA VAL A 294 -30.25 15.67 34.84
C VAL A 294 -29.94 16.10 36.27
N PRO A 295 -28.88 16.89 36.54
CA PRO A 295 -28.64 17.44 37.87
C PRO A 295 -29.83 18.30 38.29
N GLN A 296 -30.35 18.12 39.51
CA GLN A 296 -31.52 18.83 40.02
C GLN A 296 -31.16 20.00 40.92
N THR A 297 -30.07 19.93 41.69
CA THR A 297 -29.65 21.03 42.54
C THR A 297 -29.15 22.23 41.73
N TRP A 298 -29.29 23.43 42.29
CA TRP A 298 -28.74 24.64 41.64
C TRP A 298 -27.21 24.57 41.52
N ILE A 299 -26.52 23.95 42.49
CA ILE A 299 -25.06 23.81 42.52
C ILE A 299 -24.58 22.82 41.45
N GLY A 300 -25.19 21.65 41.32
CA GLY A 300 -24.91 20.71 40.23
C GLY A 300 -25.24 21.29 38.86
N LYS A 301 -26.36 22.02 38.72
CA LYS A 301 -26.69 22.79 37.51
C LYS A 301 -25.60 23.82 37.17
N THR A 302 -25.11 24.62 38.13
CA THR A 302 -24.01 25.58 37.91
C THR A 302 -22.70 24.90 37.49
N ILE A 303 -22.32 23.80 38.16
CA ILE A 303 -21.12 23.02 37.84
C ILE A 303 -21.25 22.45 36.42
N ALA A 304 -22.37 21.81 36.08
CA ALA A 304 -22.65 21.26 34.76
C ALA A 304 -22.61 22.33 33.66
N SER A 305 -23.24 23.50 33.88
CA SER A 305 -23.20 24.62 32.93
C SER A 305 -21.78 25.15 32.70
N CYS A 306 -20.96 25.25 33.75
CA CYS A 306 -19.58 25.69 33.63
C CYS A 306 -18.71 24.66 32.87
N PHE A 307 -18.72 23.40 33.30
CA PHE A 307 -17.86 22.36 32.71
C PHE A 307 -18.28 21.99 31.28
N SER A 308 -19.57 21.98 30.95
CA SER A 308 -20.05 21.60 29.62
C SER A 308 -19.50 22.50 28.51
N VAL A 309 -19.46 23.83 28.70
CA VAL A 309 -18.91 24.79 27.73
C VAL A 309 -17.47 24.45 27.34
N PHE A 310 -16.62 24.13 28.32
CA PHE A 310 -15.23 23.73 28.07
C PHE A 310 -15.15 22.31 27.49
N ALA A 311 -15.84 21.33 28.09
CA ALA A 311 -15.72 19.93 27.71
C ALA A 311 -16.24 19.65 26.28
N ILE A 312 -17.41 20.20 25.90
CA ILE A 312 -17.96 20.09 24.54
C ILE A 312 -16.97 20.66 23.52
N SER A 313 -16.34 21.80 23.84
CA SER A 313 -15.31 22.41 22.98
C SER A 313 -14.14 21.45 22.74
N PHE A 314 -13.62 20.77 23.78
CA PHE A 314 -12.53 19.80 23.62
C PHE A 314 -12.95 18.52 22.90
N PHE A 315 -14.17 18.03 23.08
CA PHE A 315 -14.69 16.86 22.36
C PHE A 315 -15.02 17.15 20.88
N ALA A 316 -15.32 18.40 20.51
CA ALA A 316 -15.52 18.82 19.13
C ALA A 316 -14.21 18.96 18.33
N LEU A 317 -13.10 19.36 18.98
CA LEU A 317 -11.82 19.64 18.30
C LEU A 317 -11.27 18.48 17.45
N PRO A 318 -11.31 17.18 17.87
CA PRO A 318 -10.89 16.06 17.04
C PRO A 318 -11.55 16.01 15.66
N ALA A 319 -12.83 16.38 15.54
CA ALA A 319 -13.52 16.44 14.24
C ALA A 319 -12.98 17.57 13.35
N GLY A 320 -12.74 18.76 13.94
CA GLY A 320 -12.14 19.91 13.23
C GLY A 320 -10.69 19.67 12.78
N ILE A 321 -9.88 19.05 13.64
CA ILE A 321 -8.50 18.66 13.35
C ILE A 321 -8.45 17.66 12.19
N LEU A 322 -9.29 16.61 12.22
CA LEU A 322 -9.36 15.64 11.13
C LEU A 322 -9.89 16.27 9.84
N GLY A 323 -10.95 17.07 9.90
CA GLY A 323 -11.54 17.73 8.73
C GLY A 323 -10.56 18.67 8.01
N SER A 324 -9.88 19.53 8.76
CA SER A 324 -8.83 20.42 8.22
C SER A 324 -7.63 19.62 7.69
N GLY A 325 -7.18 18.59 8.41
CA GLY A 325 -6.14 17.66 7.96
C GLY A 325 -6.47 16.94 6.66
N PHE A 326 -7.73 16.53 6.43
CA PHE A 326 -8.18 16.00 5.15
C PHE A 326 -8.17 17.07 4.04
N ALA A 327 -8.69 18.26 4.31
CA ALA A 327 -8.75 19.35 3.33
C ALA A 327 -7.35 19.78 2.84
N LEU A 328 -6.41 20.02 3.76
CA LEU A 328 -5.02 20.34 3.44
C LEU A 328 -4.36 19.25 2.59
N LYS A 329 -4.62 17.97 2.91
CA LYS A 329 -4.07 16.82 2.19
C LYS A 329 -4.65 16.65 0.78
N VAL A 330 -5.90 17.06 0.55
CA VAL A 330 -6.49 17.17 -0.80
C VAL A 330 -5.84 18.30 -1.59
N GLN A 331 -5.65 19.48 -1.01
CA GLN A 331 -4.99 20.63 -1.65
C GLN A 331 -3.52 20.33 -2.01
N GLN A 332 -2.76 19.72 -1.10
CA GLN A 332 -1.39 19.25 -1.36
C GLN A 332 -1.35 18.26 -2.53
N LYS A 333 -2.29 17.30 -2.56
CA LYS A 333 -2.42 16.31 -3.63
C LYS A 333 -2.82 16.94 -4.98
N GLN A 334 -3.56 18.04 -4.99
CA GLN A 334 -3.79 18.84 -6.19
C GLN A 334 -2.50 19.52 -6.65
N ARG A 335 -1.82 20.29 -5.78
CA ARG A 335 -0.54 20.96 -6.12
C ARG A 335 0.50 19.96 -6.67
N GLN A 336 0.64 18.80 -6.04
CA GLN A 336 1.55 17.74 -6.52
C GLN A 336 1.14 17.16 -7.89
N LYS A 337 -0.17 17.04 -8.20
CA LYS A 337 -0.64 16.65 -9.54
C LYS A 337 -0.25 17.67 -10.61
N HIS A 338 -0.37 18.97 -10.33
CA HIS A 338 0.04 20.02 -11.27
C HIS A 338 1.54 19.96 -11.56
N PHE A 339 2.37 19.88 -10.52
CA PHE A 339 3.83 19.74 -10.67
C PHE A 339 4.21 18.45 -11.41
N ASN A 340 3.66 17.30 -11.03
CA ASN A 340 3.95 16.02 -11.68
C ASN A 340 3.50 15.96 -13.15
N ARG A 341 2.57 16.83 -13.59
CA ARG A 341 2.18 16.97 -15.01
C ARG A 341 3.22 17.78 -15.81
N GLN A 342 3.97 18.67 -15.18
CA GLN A 342 5.01 19.49 -15.81
C GLN A 342 6.32 18.70 -16.03
N ILE A 343 6.70 17.83 -15.10
CA ILE A 343 7.93 17.01 -15.17
C ILE A 343 8.10 16.27 -16.53
N PRO A 344 7.13 15.48 -17.04
CA PRO A 344 7.32 14.76 -18.31
C PRO A 344 7.44 15.69 -19.51
N ALA A 345 6.73 16.82 -19.53
CA ALA A 345 6.85 17.82 -20.59
C ALA A 345 8.25 18.45 -20.60
N ALA A 346 8.73 18.90 -19.42
CA ALA A 346 10.09 19.42 -19.26
C ALA A 346 11.16 18.39 -19.64
N ALA A 347 10.97 17.12 -19.26
CA ALA A 347 11.89 16.03 -19.62
C ALA A 347 11.93 15.79 -21.14
N SER A 348 10.78 15.83 -21.84
CA SER A 348 10.75 15.71 -23.31
C SER A 348 11.40 16.92 -24.01
N ALA A 349 11.23 18.13 -23.49
CA ALA A 349 11.88 19.33 -24.00
C ALA A 349 13.41 19.27 -23.82
N LEU A 350 13.88 18.87 -22.62
CA LEU A 350 15.31 18.65 -22.35
C LEU A 350 15.91 17.57 -23.24
N PHE A 351 15.20 16.45 -23.45
CA PHE A 351 15.67 15.39 -24.34
C PHE A 351 15.79 15.88 -25.79
N SER A 352 14.80 16.60 -26.30
CA SER A 352 14.84 17.22 -27.64
C SER A 352 15.98 18.22 -27.77
N PHE A 353 16.20 19.08 -26.77
CA PHE A 353 17.31 20.04 -26.74
C PHE A 353 18.68 19.35 -26.72
N LEU A 354 18.85 18.29 -25.91
CA LEU A 354 20.10 17.52 -25.86
C LEU A 354 20.37 16.78 -27.17
N VAL A 355 19.33 16.27 -27.85
CA VAL A 355 19.44 15.73 -29.21
C VAL A 355 19.90 16.82 -30.19
N GLN A 356 19.25 17.99 -30.21
CA GLN A 356 19.63 19.12 -31.07
C GLN A 356 21.09 19.57 -30.84
N VAL A 357 21.53 19.70 -29.58
CA VAL A 357 22.92 20.04 -29.24
C VAL A 357 23.89 18.95 -29.71
N LYS A 358 23.53 17.66 -29.58
CA LYS A 358 24.37 16.56 -30.05
C LYS A 358 24.45 16.53 -31.59
N THR A 359 23.35 16.80 -32.29
CA THR A 359 23.32 16.93 -33.75
C THR A 359 24.18 18.10 -34.23
N LYS A 360 24.03 19.30 -33.63
CA LYS A 360 24.87 20.46 -33.97
C LYS A 360 26.36 20.23 -33.69
N ARG A 361 26.72 19.55 -32.59
CA ARG A 361 28.11 19.15 -32.31
C ARG A 361 28.63 18.13 -33.33
N LYS A 362 27.80 17.19 -33.79
CA LYS A 362 28.19 16.21 -34.82
C LYS A 362 28.39 16.88 -36.18
N LEU A 363 27.51 17.81 -36.59
CA LEU A 363 27.70 18.63 -37.78
C LEU A 363 29.02 19.40 -37.72
N LYS A 364 29.30 20.09 -36.60
CA LYS A 364 30.55 20.87 -36.43
C LYS A 364 31.83 20.02 -36.28
N SER A 365 31.71 18.69 -36.12
CA SER A 365 32.85 17.77 -36.32
C SER A 365 33.02 17.49 -37.81
N ILE A 366 31.97 16.98 -38.48
CA ILE A 366 32.00 16.63 -39.91
C ILE A 366 32.46 17.81 -40.78
N ASP A 367 32.02 19.03 -40.46
CA ASP A 367 32.43 20.29 -41.10
C ASP A 367 33.93 20.60 -40.91
N LYS A 368 34.49 20.26 -39.75
CA LYS A 368 35.91 20.44 -39.43
C LYS A 368 36.80 19.33 -40.00
N ASP A 369 36.24 18.14 -40.16
CA ASP A 369 36.91 16.96 -40.73
C ASP A 369 36.93 17.03 -42.29
N ASN A 370 36.13 17.91 -42.91
CA ASN A 370 36.03 18.15 -44.36
C ASN A 370 36.64 19.50 -44.82
N GLY A 371 37.53 20.11 -44.03
CA GLY A 371 38.19 21.37 -44.42
C GLY A 371 39.07 21.21 -45.68
N PRO A 372 38.91 22.05 -46.72
CA PRO A 372 39.69 21.93 -47.95
C PRO A 372 41.16 22.29 -47.73
N ALA A 373 42.06 21.61 -48.45
CA ALA A 373 43.50 21.79 -48.33
C ALA A 373 44.04 22.89 -49.25
N SER A 374 44.86 23.78 -48.67
CA SER A 374 45.72 24.78 -49.33
C SER A 374 45.06 25.97 -50.07
N PRO A 375 45.81 27.08 -50.28
CA PRO A 375 45.22 28.40 -50.52
C PRO A 375 45.30 28.88 -51.97
N THR A 376 44.49 29.90 -52.30
CA THR A 376 44.65 30.75 -53.49
C THR A 376 44.37 32.21 -53.15
N MET A 377 45.35 33.08 -53.41
CA MET A 377 45.23 34.54 -53.55
C MET A 377 45.28 34.88 -55.06
N PRO A 378 44.94 36.11 -55.54
CA PRO A 378 44.68 37.35 -54.82
C PRO A 378 43.38 38.08 -55.23
N GLY A 379 43.16 39.30 -54.72
CA GLY A 379 42.17 40.25 -55.26
C GLY A 379 41.99 41.48 -54.39
N VAL A 380 42.56 42.63 -54.80
CA VAL A 380 42.40 43.94 -54.12
C VAL A 380 41.59 44.88 -55.01
N THR A 381 40.50 45.44 -54.48
CA THR A 381 39.85 46.65 -55.03
C THR A 381 39.13 47.43 -53.93
N HIS A 382 39.02 48.74 -54.13
CA HIS A 382 38.69 49.75 -53.11
C HIS A 382 37.19 49.90 -52.76
N ASP A 383 36.91 50.30 -51.52
CA ASP A 383 35.71 51.08 -51.13
C ASP A 383 35.81 52.52 -51.70
N PRO A 384 34.69 53.28 -51.81
CA PRO A 384 34.46 54.29 -50.76
C PRO A 384 32.98 54.72 -50.51
N VAL A 385 32.74 55.44 -49.39
CA VAL A 385 31.72 56.52 -49.22
C VAL A 385 30.23 56.07 -49.19
N PHE A 386 29.31 56.54 -48.32
CA PHE A 386 29.37 57.60 -47.28
C PHE A 386 28.49 57.34 -46.04
N ASP A 387 28.90 58.01 -44.97
CA ASP A 387 28.28 58.40 -43.70
C ASP A 387 26.78 58.89 -43.74
N SER A 388 26.00 58.67 -42.67
CA SER A 388 25.65 59.74 -41.69
C SER A 388 24.75 59.35 -40.51
N GLY A 389 25.04 59.95 -39.35
CA GLY A 389 24.67 59.46 -38.01
C GLY A 389 23.25 59.72 -37.47
N ARG A 390 22.98 59.07 -36.34
CA ARG A 390 22.54 59.76 -35.11
C ARG A 390 22.74 58.95 -33.84
N GLU A 391 22.95 59.65 -32.73
CA GLU A 391 23.07 59.08 -31.38
C GLU A 391 21.72 58.91 -30.67
N LEU A 392 21.81 58.31 -29.47
CA LEU A 392 20.95 58.49 -28.30
C LEU A 392 19.75 57.55 -28.13
N SER A 393 19.95 56.47 -27.37
CA SER A 393 19.49 56.48 -25.96
C SER A 393 20.14 55.36 -25.15
N SER A 394 20.50 55.65 -23.90
CA SER A 394 20.99 54.67 -22.94
C SER A 394 19.83 54.07 -22.15
N ASP A 395 19.65 52.74 -22.20
CA ASP A 395 19.24 51.95 -21.04
C ASP A 395 19.32 50.43 -21.30
N VAL A 396 19.17 49.63 -20.22
CA VAL A 396 19.26 48.15 -20.18
C VAL A 396 20.69 47.58 -20.17
N TYR A 397 21.39 47.77 -19.04
CA TYR A 397 22.51 46.89 -18.65
C TYR A 397 22.58 46.59 -17.14
N SER A 398 21.44 46.23 -16.52
CA SER A 398 21.39 45.68 -15.17
C SER A 398 20.23 44.69 -14.98
N SER A 399 20.56 43.43 -14.66
CA SER A 399 19.67 42.40 -14.02
C SER A 399 20.24 40.97 -14.09
N VAL A 400 21.15 40.66 -15.03
CA VAL A 400 21.72 39.30 -15.20
C VAL A 400 22.88 39.03 -14.22
N GLY A 401 22.63 39.19 -12.91
CA GLY A 401 23.66 39.07 -11.86
C GLY A 401 23.37 38.06 -10.73
N THR A 402 22.10 37.77 -10.42
CA THR A 402 21.74 37.13 -9.14
C THR A 402 21.41 35.63 -9.21
N GLY A 403 21.21 35.06 -10.41
CA GLY A 403 20.81 33.65 -10.55
C GLY A 403 21.90 32.62 -10.21
N ILE A 404 23.15 32.88 -10.63
CA ILE A 404 24.22 31.87 -10.68
C ILE A 404 24.72 31.45 -9.28
N GLN A 405 24.56 32.30 -8.27
CA GLN A 405 25.12 32.05 -6.93
C GLN A 405 24.21 31.20 -6.01
N SER A 406 22.94 31.01 -6.40
CA SER A 406 22.01 30.10 -5.70
C SER A 406 22.30 28.63 -6.04
N GLU A 407 22.53 28.34 -7.33
CA GLU A 407 22.62 26.96 -7.85
C GLU A 407 23.81 26.18 -7.27
N LYS A 408 24.97 26.83 -7.11
CA LYS A 408 26.17 26.23 -6.47
C LYS A 408 25.96 25.79 -5.02
N LYS A 409 25.13 26.51 -4.23
CA LYS A 409 24.84 26.11 -2.83
C LYS A 409 24.00 24.84 -2.73
N LEU A 410 23.24 24.50 -3.78
CA LEU A 410 22.44 23.27 -3.81
C LEU A 410 23.25 22.05 -4.23
N THR A 411 24.17 22.16 -5.21
CA THR A 411 24.98 21.03 -5.67
C THR A 411 25.83 20.42 -4.55
N ASP A 412 26.44 21.26 -3.71
CA ASP A 412 27.36 20.81 -2.66
C ASP A 412 26.62 20.11 -1.50
N SER A 413 25.38 20.52 -1.22
CA SER A 413 24.50 19.88 -0.22
C SER A 413 24.06 18.47 -0.62
N TRP A 414 24.01 18.17 -1.93
CA TRP A 414 23.74 16.83 -2.46
C TRP A 414 25.00 15.96 -2.46
N SER A 415 26.14 16.50 -2.90
CA SER A 415 27.44 15.80 -2.91
C SER A 415 27.81 15.25 -1.52
N ASN A 416 27.72 16.10 -0.48
CA ASN A 416 28.04 15.70 0.89
C ASN A 416 27.07 14.68 1.52
N ARG A 417 25.89 14.46 0.91
CA ARG A 417 24.88 13.51 1.43
C ARG A 417 25.10 12.09 0.92
N TYR A 418 25.77 11.92 -0.24
CA TYR A 418 26.01 10.60 -0.83
C TYR A 418 27.25 9.89 -0.25
N LYS A 419 28.26 10.64 0.24
CA LYS A 419 29.47 10.05 0.85
C LYS A 419 29.24 9.41 2.23
N ARG A 420 28.11 9.69 2.90
CA ARG A 420 27.86 9.28 4.31
C ARG A 420 27.07 7.97 4.49
N LYS A 421 27.00 7.11 3.47
CA LYS A 421 26.44 5.74 3.56
C LYS A 421 27.25 4.71 2.75
N LYS A 422 28.42 4.33 3.26
CA LYS A 422 28.96 2.97 3.09
C LYS A 422 28.73 2.22 4.41
N PRO A 423 28.25 0.97 4.40
CA PRO A 423 28.41 0.10 5.56
C PRO A 423 29.91 -0.23 5.73
N VAL A 424 30.34 -0.39 6.99
CA VAL A 424 31.55 -1.18 7.30
C VAL A 424 31.17 -2.66 7.19
N ILE A 425 32.15 -3.51 6.89
CA ILE A 425 32.01 -4.97 6.79
C ILE A 425 31.75 -5.56 8.17
#